data_AF-A0A8H7XIP3-F1
#
_entry.id   AF-A0A8H7XIP3-F1
#
_cell.length_a   1.000
_cell.length_b   1.000
_cell.length_c   1.000
_cell.angle_alpha   90.00
_cell.angle_beta   90.00
_cell.angle_gamma   90.00
#
_symmetry.space_group_name_H-M   'P 1'
#
loop_
_entity.id
_entity.type
_entity.pdbx_description
1 polymer ?
#
loop_
_entity_poly.entity_id
_entity_poly.type
_entity_poly.pdbx_seq_one_letter_code
_entity_poly.pdbx_strand_id
1 'polypeptide(L)'
;MQWCLDKLISVQSTEAHSFTDPVNTILELAIAEEQVIRRVFARNDRSHRNGSVLHHAEGLLNVFDQVPDQVKRAFPRLSSDQEPDVPVVIQPATGLVHSFPRKHLFALPDDMKRAKGSPTIVPDMAAFLQNFDIFTNRAFINMRHWDNIAVAGGAVLACMQPTSFDASPWTPLQANMYFENFYPDSDVDLFIYGLNAEEAEARMVEVYQDITSALLQPAICVRKAGNITIRAKGVRPIQIILRLYHGISEILCGFDIDAACCLYDSITIYYFSLIEEILTRRRHSGTNVWANIRCLMACMRQANTIDLSRRSPSYEVRNQKYGKRGFEVYIPSLQRERIDVAFVYNQWIHYFPPGLVRLFIYEYLGVDPFYYVNLHYPGKRIRRARVLFGRVMDFTPVENSSYDRVWAHLPGVDFSADEIVRHIDNMNALMNSPYKQSKYQRRIHRHFISYGTMQQCINGINCINCPPPVTDEEKNIVQEESTRYIRGRISFIEDNPGRQFVGSFSPITEGDWEVNAYRQFGPVEPPSSLARHFTNWGTLRRLFNP
;
A
#
# COMPACT_ATOMS: atom_id res chain seq x y z
N MET A 1 -22.92 -3.05 8.25
CA MET A 1 -21.93 -2.18 8.94
C MET A 1 -22.41 -1.63 10.27
N GLN A 2 -23.55 -0.93 10.35
CA GLN A 2 -24.05 -0.37 11.63
C GLN A 2 -24.15 -1.44 12.74
N TRP A 3 -24.68 -2.62 12.42
CA TRP A 3 -24.72 -3.74 13.36
C TRP A 3 -23.33 -4.13 13.90
N CYS A 4 -22.30 -4.16 13.05
CA CYS A 4 -20.93 -4.45 13.49
C CYS A 4 -20.41 -3.36 14.44
N LEU A 5 -20.72 -2.09 14.14
CA LEU A 5 -20.36 -0.95 15.00
C LEU A 5 -21.03 -1.08 16.38
N ASP A 6 -22.34 -1.37 16.42
CA ASP A 6 -23.09 -1.55 17.66
C ASP A 6 -22.50 -2.70 18.51
N LYS A 7 -22.06 -3.78 17.86
CA LYS A 7 -21.37 -4.88 18.52
C LYS A 7 -19.99 -4.47 19.06
N LEU A 8 -19.18 -3.71 18.30
CA LEU A 8 -17.90 -3.20 18.80
C LEU A 8 -18.07 -2.30 20.04
N ILE A 9 -19.12 -1.47 20.08
CA ILE A 9 -19.45 -0.63 21.24
C ILE A 9 -19.74 -1.50 22.47
N SER A 10 -20.56 -2.55 22.29
CA SER A 10 -20.91 -3.48 23.39
C SER A 10 -19.68 -4.21 23.95
N VAL A 11 -18.76 -4.59 23.06
CA VAL A 11 -17.53 -5.32 23.41
C VAL A 11 -16.57 -4.41 24.20
N GLN A 12 -16.48 -3.12 23.88
CA GLN A 12 -15.71 -2.14 24.66
C GLN A 12 -16.30 -1.86 26.06
N SER A 13 -17.61 -2.09 26.24
CA SER A 13 -18.31 -1.81 27.50
C SER A 13 -18.32 -2.99 28.48
N THR A 14 -17.85 -4.16 28.05
CA THR A 14 -17.77 -5.36 28.90
C THR A 14 -16.34 -5.56 29.38
N GLU A 15 -16.13 -5.74 30.69
CA GLU A 15 -14.82 -6.11 31.29
C GLU A 15 -14.41 -7.57 30.96
N ALA A 16 -14.83 -8.09 29.81
CA ALA A 16 -14.61 -9.47 29.41
C ALA A 16 -13.11 -9.79 29.33
N HIS A 17 -12.70 -10.85 30.01
CA HIS A 17 -11.30 -11.27 30.14
C HIS A 17 -10.72 -11.94 28.87
N SER A 18 -11.52 -12.16 27.82
CA SER A 18 -11.05 -12.65 26.51
C SER A 18 -11.75 -11.92 25.35
N PHE A 19 -11.19 -10.79 24.92
CA PHE A 19 -11.75 -9.88 23.91
C PHE A 19 -11.49 -10.30 22.45
N THR A 20 -10.56 -11.23 22.21
CA THR A 20 -10.12 -11.62 20.88
C THR A 20 -11.21 -12.33 20.07
N ASP A 21 -12.00 -13.19 20.71
CA ASP A 21 -13.00 -14.03 20.02
C ASP A 21 -14.23 -13.24 19.50
N PRO A 22 -14.85 -12.35 20.30
CA PRO A 22 -15.99 -11.55 19.83
C PRO A 22 -15.60 -10.57 18.71
N VAL A 23 -14.42 -9.96 18.81
CA VAL A 23 -13.96 -9.00 17.80
C VAL A 23 -13.59 -9.70 16.50
N ASN A 24 -12.93 -10.86 16.56
CA ASN A 24 -12.65 -11.65 15.35
C ASN A 24 -13.94 -12.08 14.65
N THR A 25 -14.97 -12.49 15.41
CA THR A 25 -16.29 -12.82 14.84
C THR A 25 -16.92 -11.63 14.11
N ILE A 26 -16.83 -10.42 14.70
CA ILE A 26 -17.32 -9.19 14.05
C ILE A 26 -16.53 -8.89 12.77
N LEU A 27 -15.22 -9.12 12.77
CA LEU A 27 -14.37 -8.94 11.58
C LEU A 27 -14.78 -9.89 10.45
N GLU A 28 -14.99 -11.17 10.75
CA GLU A 28 -15.36 -12.18 9.76
C GLU A 28 -16.69 -11.82 9.08
N LEU A 29 -17.68 -11.38 9.85
CA LEU A 29 -18.95 -10.90 9.33
C LEU A 29 -18.79 -9.65 8.47
N ALA A 30 -17.98 -8.69 8.92
CA ALA A 30 -17.66 -7.50 8.15
C ALA A 30 -16.98 -7.81 6.81
N ILE A 31 -16.02 -8.73 6.82
CA ILE A 31 -15.32 -9.18 5.61
C ILE A 31 -16.30 -9.88 4.66
N ALA A 32 -17.21 -10.72 5.18
CA ALA A 32 -18.22 -11.40 4.37
C ALA A 32 -19.18 -10.41 3.69
N GLU A 33 -19.67 -9.39 4.40
CA GLU A 33 -20.51 -8.33 3.83
C GLU A 33 -19.75 -7.52 2.76
N GLU A 34 -18.50 -7.13 3.03
CA GLU A 34 -17.69 -6.42 2.05
C GLU A 34 -17.41 -7.29 0.80
N GLN A 35 -17.30 -8.61 0.93
CA GLN A 35 -17.21 -9.51 -0.22
C GLN A 35 -18.47 -9.45 -1.10
N VAL A 36 -19.65 -9.25 -0.52
CA VAL A 36 -20.89 -9.03 -1.29
C VAL A 36 -20.79 -7.74 -2.10
N ILE A 37 -20.37 -6.64 -1.46
CA ILE A 37 -20.17 -5.34 -2.13
C ILE A 37 -19.15 -5.45 -3.27
N ARG A 38 -18.02 -6.13 -3.04
CA ARG A 38 -17.00 -6.40 -4.07
C ARG A 38 -17.56 -7.20 -5.24
N ARG A 39 -18.41 -8.20 -5.00
CA ARG A 39 -19.06 -8.98 -6.06
C ARG A 39 -20.01 -8.13 -6.90
N VAL A 40 -20.71 -7.17 -6.29
CA VAL A 40 -21.56 -6.23 -7.03
C VAL A 40 -20.71 -5.38 -7.97
N PHE A 41 -19.65 -4.75 -7.46
CA PHE A 41 -18.74 -3.97 -8.31
C PHE A 41 -18.03 -4.83 -9.38
N ALA A 42 -17.81 -6.13 -9.10
CA ALA A 42 -17.19 -7.06 -10.05
C ALA A 42 -18.13 -7.58 -11.14
N ARG A 43 -19.45 -7.52 -10.93
CA ARG A 43 -20.47 -8.00 -11.88
C ARG A 43 -20.94 -6.93 -12.86
N ASN A 44 -20.67 -5.66 -12.60
CA ASN A 44 -21.21 -4.57 -13.39
C ASN A 44 -20.57 -4.49 -14.78
N ASP A 45 -21.33 -4.97 -15.76
CA ASP A 45 -21.41 -4.35 -17.08
C ASP A 45 -21.65 -2.84 -16.87
N ARG A 46 -20.71 -2.01 -17.32
CA ARG A 46 -20.68 -0.54 -17.13
C ARG A 46 -21.87 0.17 -17.79
N SER A 47 -22.75 -0.58 -18.46
CA SER A 47 -23.99 -0.16 -19.11
C SER A 47 -25.13 0.20 -18.14
N HIS A 48 -25.09 -0.25 -16.89
CA HIS A 48 -26.13 0.08 -15.90
C HIS A 48 -25.86 1.41 -15.18
N ARG A 49 -26.05 2.53 -15.91
CA ARG A 49 -26.23 3.86 -15.28
C ARG A 49 -27.58 4.00 -14.53
N ASN A 50 -28.50 3.03 -14.64
CA ASN A 50 -29.82 3.10 -14.03
C ASN A 50 -30.23 1.75 -13.41
N GLY A 51 -30.36 1.68 -12.07
CA GLY A 51 -31.31 0.74 -11.45
C GLY A 51 -30.91 0.05 -10.13
N SER A 52 -29.61 -0.15 -9.86
CA SER A 52 -29.13 -0.78 -8.60
C SER A 52 -27.87 -0.05 -8.14
N VAL A 53 -28.01 1.24 -7.87
CA VAL A 53 -26.87 2.11 -7.53
C VAL A 53 -26.59 1.91 -6.04
N LEU A 54 -25.54 1.14 -5.71
CA LEU A 54 -24.95 1.21 -4.37
C LEU A 54 -24.67 2.68 -4.06
N HIS A 55 -25.06 3.15 -2.87
CA HIS A 55 -24.77 4.52 -2.45
C HIS A 55 -23.25 4.78 -2.50
N HIS A 56 -22.85 6.03 -2.75
CA HIS A 56 -21.44 6.42 -2.93
C HIS A 56 -20.52 5.91 -1.79
N ALA A 57 -21.05 5.86 -0.56
CA ALA A 57 -20.38 5.43 0.68
C ALA A 57 -20.96 4.13 1.27
N GLU A 58 -21.65 3.30 0.48
CA GLU A 58 -22.22 2.03 0.94
C GLU A 58 -21.15 1.14 1.62
N GLY A 59 -21.45 0.62 2.81
CA GLY A 59 -20.51 -0.18 3.58
C GLY A 59 -19.37 0.61 4.25
N LEU A 60 -19.42 1.94 4.28
CA LEU A 60 -18.45 2.79 4.99
C LEU A 60 -19.10 3.49 6.18
N LEU A 61 -18.28 3.95 7.12
CA LEU A 61 -18.67 4.73 8.29
C LEU A 61 -17.93 6.06 8.28
N ASN A 62 -18.63 7.16 8.55
CA ASN A 62 -18.00 8.45 8.83
C ASN A 62 -17.40 8.41 10.24
N VAL A 63 -16.08 8.54 10.31
CA VAL A 63 -15.27 8.37 11.52
C VAL A 63 -15.59 9.41 12.59
N PHE A 64 -15.92 10.64 12.21
CA PHE A 64 -16.12 11.73 13.17
C PHE A 64 -17.59 11.96 13.52
N ASP A 65 -18.52 11.55 12.65
CA ASP A 65 -19.96 11.73 12.88
C ASP A 65 -20.66 10.47 13.41
N GLN A 66 -20.29 9.28 12.92
CA GLN A 66 -21.00 8.03 13.23
C GLN A 66 -20.25 7.15 14.24
N VAL A 67 -18.91 7.21 14.26
CA VAL A 67 -18.11 6.32 15.11
C VAL A 67 -17.91 6.97 16.50
N PRO A 68 -18.38 6.32 17.58
CA PRO A 68 -18.25 6.88 18.92
C PRO A 68 -16.84 6.65 19.49
N ASP A 69 -16.51 7.42 20.53
CA ASP A 69 -15.19 7.43 21.15
C ASP A 69 -14.75 6.08 21.72
N GLN A 70 -15.68 5.19 22.12
CA GLN A 70 -15.30 3.85 22.60
C GLN A 70 -14.59 3.03 21.52
N VAL A 71 -14.98 3.20 20.25
CA VAL A 71 -14.42 2.47 19.11
C VAL A 71 -13.11 3.12 18.62
N LYS A 72 -12.84 4.37 19.01
CA LYS A 72 -11.60 5.11 18.71
C LYS A 72 -10.48 4.85 19.74
N ARG A 73 -10.62 3.82 20.58
CA ARG A 73 -9.68 3.50 21.66
C ARG A 73 -9.02 2.15 21.45
N ALA A 74 -7.76 2.08 21.88
CA ALA A 74 -6.91 0.93 21.77
C ALA A 74 -7.44 -0.20 22.64
N PHE A 75 -7.53 -1.37 22.04
CA PHE A 75 -7.68 -2.63 22.73
C PHE A 75 -6.66 -3.59 22.13
N PRO A 76 -5.36 -3.38 22.43
CA PRO A 76 -4.30 -4.19 21.88
C PRO A 76 -4.37 -5.61 22.43
N ARG A 77 -3.67 -6.52 21.77
CA ARG A 77 -3.33 -7.82 22.35
C ARG A 77 -2.40 -7.62 23.56
N LEU A 78 -2.90 -7.85 24.77
CA LEU A 78 -2.10 -7.76 26.00
C LEU A 78 -1.23 -9.01 26.16
N SER A 79 -0.05 -8.88 26.76
CA SER A 79 0.87 -9.99 27.03
C SER A 79 0.30 -11.06 27.97
N SER A 80 -0.65 -10.69 28.83
CA SER A 80 -1.40 -11.60 29.72
C SER A 80 -2.37 -12.53 28.99
N ASP A 81 -2.84 -12.12 27.81
CA ASP A 81 -3.89 -12.81 27.04
C ASP A 81 -3.29 -13.64 25.90
N GLN A 82 -1.96 -13.77 25.87
CA GLN A 82 -1.22 -14.45 24.82
C GLN A 82 -1.04 -15.91 25.20
N GLU A 83 -1.35 -16.79 24.25
CA GLU A 83 -0.76 -18.11 24.28
C GLU A 83 0.77 -17.98 24.34
N PRO A 84 1.47 -18.86 25.08
CA PRO A 84 2.90 -18.77 25.23
C PRO A 84 3.58 -18.72 23.86
N ASP A 85 4.56 -17.82 23.73
CA ASP A 85 5.32 -17.70 22.50
C ASP A 85 5.93 -19.04 22.10
N VAL A 86 5.96 -19.29 20.80
CA VAL A 86 6.46 -20.54 20.24
C VAL A 86 7.97 -20.43 20.09
N PRO A 87 8.77 -21.24 20.79
CA PRO A 87 10.21 -21.28 20.57
C PRO A 87 10.50 -21.92 19.21
N VAL A 88 11.23 -21.20 18.36
CA VAL A 88 11.68 -21.65 17.05
C VAL A 88 13.20 -21.79 17.09
N VAL A 89 13.70 -23.02 16.88
CA VAL A 89 15.14 -23.32 16.82
C VAL A 89 15.67 -22.98 15.44
N ILE A 90 16.14 -21.74 15.25
CA ILE A 90 16.52 -21.16 13.96
C ILE A 90 17.77 -21.81 13.39
N GLN A 91 18.73 -22.18 14.24
CA GLN A 91 19.95 -22.87 13.83
C GLN A 91 20.13 -24.15 14.65
N PRO A 92 19.69 -25.31 14.14
CA PRO A 92 19.80 -26.58 14.87
C PRO A 92 21.24 -26.94 15.28
N ALA A 93 22.23 -26.52 14.48
CA ALA A 93 23.65 -26.79 14.75
C ALA A 93 24.22 -25.97 15.92
N THR A 94 23.77 -24.73 16.12
CA THR A 94 24.23 -23.86 17.22
C THR A 94 23.26 -23.86 18.40
N GLY A 95 22.04 -24.38 18.22
CA GLY A 95 20.98 -24.34 19.21
C GLY A 95 20.34 -22.96 19.38
N LEU A 96 20.54 -22.02 18.44
CA LEU A 96 19.95 -20.68 18.55
C LEU A 96 18.41 -20.76 18.53
N VAL A 97 17.77 -20.28 19.61
CA VAL A 97 16.31 -20.27 19.78
C VAL A 97 15.81 -18.84 19.87
N HIS A 98 14.73 -18.54 19.14
CA HIS A 98 13.95 -17.32 19.30
C HIS A 98 12.49 -17.67 19.52
N SER A 99 11.83 -16.95 20.42
CA SER A 99 10.41 -17.11 20.70
C SER A 99 9.62 -16.06 19.94
N PHE A 100 8.53 -16.50 19.29
CA PHE A 100 7.64 -15.61 18.53
C PHE A 100 6.17 -15.85 18.89
N PRO A 101 5.31 -14.81 18.79
CA PRO A 101 3.88 -14.97 19.03
C PRO A 101 3.21 -15.95 18.07
N ARG A 102 2.43 -16.88 18.61
CA ARG A 102 1.88 -18.02 17.85
C ARG A 102 1.09 -17.66 16.60
N LYS A 103 0.32 -16.57 16.64
CA LYS A 103 -0.61 -16.14 15.58
C LYS A 103 -0.32 -14.77 14.95
N HIS A 104 0.78 -14.13 15.36
CA HIS A 104 1.11 -12.78 14.89
C HIS A 104 2.51 -12.74 14.32
N LEU A 105 2.69 -12.01 13.21
CA LEU A 105 3.99 -11.60 12.69
C LEU A 105 4.24 -10.13 13.00
N PHE A 106 5.53 -9.74 13.00
CA PHE A 106 5.96 -8.35 13.27
C PHE A 106 5.43 -7.83 14.61
N ALA A 107 5.54 -8.68 15.64
CA ALA A 107 5.10 -8.35 16.98
C ALA A 107 5.72 -7.03 17.44
N LEU A 108 4.87 -6.14 17.98
CA LEU A 108 5.36 -4.85 18.44
C LEU A 108 6.09 -5.03 19.78
N PRO A 109 7.25 -4.38 19.95
CA PRO A 109 7.82 -4.15 21.27
C PRO A 109 6.82 -3.49 22.21
N ASP A 110 6.92 -3.75 23.51
CA ASP A 110 5.96 -3.24 24.50
C ASP A 110 5.92 -1.71 24.57
N ASP A 111 7.02 -1.01 24.24
CA ASP A 111 7.07 0.46 24.16
C ASP A 111 6.35 1.04 22.93
N MET A 112 6.06 0.21 21.91
CA MET A 112 5.29 0.60 20.73
C MET A 112 3.83 0.14 20.76
N LYS A 113 3.46 -0.72 21.73
CA LYS A 113 2.07 -1.08 21.97
C LYS A 113 1.35 0.07 22.68
N ARG A 114 0.22 0.49 22.13
CA ARG A 114 -0.68 1.47 22.75
C ARG A 114 -1.24 0.88 24.03
N ALA A 115 -1.30 1.66 25.10
CA ALA A 115 -1.97 1.23 26.32
C ALA A 115 -3.47 0.98 26.05
N LYS A 116 -4.05 -0.04 26.69
CA LYS A 116 -5.50 -0.31 26.60
C LYS A 116 -6.30 0.94 27.01
N GLY A 117 -7.29 1.31 26.20
CA GLY A 117 -8.13 2.50 26.37
C GLY A 117 -7.53 3.82 25.83
N SER A 118 -6.25 3.83 25.44
CA SER A 118 -5.62 5.03 24.86
C SER A 118 -6.21 5.35 23.47
N PRO A 119 -6.21 6.62 23.02
CA PRO A 119 -6.74 6.97 21.71
C PRO A 119 -5.98 6.27 20.57
N THR A 120 -6.70 5.76 19.57
CA THR A 120 -6.14 5.22 18.31
C THR A 120 -6.42 6.11 17.11
N ILE A 121 -7.44 6.97 17.23
CA ILE A 121 -7.84 7.96 16.24
C ILE A 121 -7.91 9.32 16.95
N VAL A 122 -7.56 10.40 16.24
CA VAL A 122 -7.73 11.78 16.71
C VAL A 122 -9.18 12.07 17.13
N PRO A 123 -9.42 13.00 18.08
CA PRO A 123 -10.75 13.18 18.66
C PRO A 123 -11.79 13.69 17.64
N ASP A 124 -11.38 14.61 16.76
CA ASP A 124 -12.28 15.33 15.87
C ASP A 124 -11.66 15.64 14.50
N MET A 125 -12.51 16.15 13.62
CA MET A 125 -12.14 16.53 12.26
C MET A 125 -11.11 17.67 12.21
N ALA A 126 -11.10 18.57 13.20
CA ALA A 126 -10.15 19.69 13.23
C ALA A 126 -8.73 19.19 13.49
N ALA A 127 -8.56 18.25 14.41
CA ALA A 127 -7.29 17.58 14.67
C ALA A 127 -6.80 16.79 13.44
N PHE A 128 -7.71 16.10 12.74
CA PHE A 128 -7.38 15.42 11.48
C PHE A 128 -6.87 16.41 10.43
N LEU A 129 -7.59 17.51 10.19
CA LEU A 129 -7.21 18.51 9.19
C LEU A 129 -5.88 19.20 9.53
N GLN A 130 -5.61 19.45 10.81
CA GLN A 130 -4.30 19.95 11.25
C GLN A 130 -3.18 18.97 10.89
N ASN A 131 -3.37 17.68 11.18
CA ASN A 131 -2.41 16.64 10.80
C ASN A 131 -2.25 16.55 9.28
N PHE A 132 -3.36 16.63 8.53
CA PHE A 132 -3.36 16.58 7.07
C PHE A 132 -2.61 17.75 6.44
N ASP A 133 -2.81 18.97 6.95
CA ASP A 133 -2.07 20.16 6.52
C ASP A 133 -0.57 20.03 6.77
N ILE A 134 -0.17 19.50 7.94
CA ILE A 134 1.24 19.27 8.27
C ILE A 134 1.82 18.18 7.36
N PHE A 135 1.13 17.04 7.26
CA PHE A 135 1.57 15.88 6.48
C PHE A 135 1.79 16.22 5.01
N THR A 136 0.87 17.00 4.42
CA THR A 136 0.90 17.40 3.01
C THR A 136 1.71 18.66 2.75
N ASN A 137 2.32 19.26 3.78
CA ASN A 137 2.96 20.58 3.70
C ASN A 137 2.02 21.64 3.06
N ARG A 138 0.74 21.58 3.45
CA ARG A 138 -0.35 22.46 3.00
C ARG A 138 -0.57 22.49 1.48
N ALA A 139 -0.17 21.45 0.77
CA ALA A 139 -0.32 21.37 -0.69
C ALA A 139 -1.78 21.50 -1.18
N PHE A 140 -2.76 21.25 -0.31
CA PHE A 140 -4.19 21.32 -0.63
C PHE A 140 -4.89 22.61 -0.13
N ILE A 141 -4.16 23.58 0.44
CA ILE A 141 -4.79 24.76 1.08
C ILE A 141 -5.59 25.64 0.11
N ASN A 142 -5.21 25.63 -1.18
CA ASN A 142 -5.89 26.36 -2.25
C ASN A 142 -6.84 25.47 -3.08
N MET A 143 -7.09 24.23 -2.65
CA MET A 143 -8.02 23.34 -3.33
C MET A 143 -9.43 23.93 -3.29
N ARG A 144 -10.00 24.25 -4.47
CA ARG A 144 -11.28 24.97 -4.56
C ARG A 144 -12.47 24.08 -4.27
N HIS A 145 -12.46 22.88 -4.84
CA HIS A 145 -13.54 21.89 -4.73
C HIS A 145 -12.92 20.50 -4.61
N TRP A 146 -13.53 19.61 -3.82
CA TRP A 146 -13.13 18.20 -3.71
C TRP A 146 -14.09 17.25 -4.41
N ASP A 147 -15.08 17.77 -5.15
CA ASP A 147 -16.02 16.94 -5.88
C ASP A 147 -15.28 15.95 -6.79
N ASN A 148 -15.71 14.69 -6.74
CA ASN A 148 -15.16 13.56 -7.49
C ASN A 148 -13.69 13.23 -7.19
N ILE A 149 -13.12 13.79 -6.11
CA ILE A 149 -11.74 13.60 -5.71
C ILE A 149 -11.68 13.18 -4.24
N ALA A 150 -10.84 12.21 -3.95
CA ALA A 150 -10.60 11.77 -2.58
C ALA A 150 -9.14 11.38 -2.37
N VAL A 151 -8.63 11.59 -1.15
CA VAL A 151 -7.34 11.04 -0.73
C VAL A 151 -7.60 9.79 0.09
N ALA A 152 -6.88 8.70 -0.13
CA ALA A 152 -7.11 7.47 0.63
C ALA A 152 -5.82 6.76 1.03
N GLY A 153 -5.94 5.78 1.93
CA GLY A 153 -4.82 4.91 2.27
C GLY A 153 -3.93 5.43 3.38
N GLY A 154 -2.63 5.13 3.25
CA GLY A 154 -1.66 5.37 4.32
C GLY A 154 -1.53 6.84 4.75
N ALA A 155 -1.76 7.79 3.84
CA ALA A 155 -1.74 9.22 4.16
C ALA A 155 -2.90 9.62 5.09
N VAL A 156 -4.12 9.15 4.78
CA VAL A 156 -5.30 9.40 5.63
C VAL A 156 -5.14 8.71 6.98
N LEU A 157 -4.69 7.45 6.99
CA LEU A 157 -4.41 6.73 8.22
C LEU A 157 -3.41 7.47 9.11
N ALA A 158 -2.30 7.95 8.54
CA ALA A 158 -1.28 8.69 9.29
C ALA A 158 -1.87 9.95 9.94
N CYS A 159 -2.75 10.66 9.24
CA CYS A 159 -3.39 11.87 9.75
C CYS A 159 -4.51 11.58 10.76
N MET A 160 -5.16 10.41 10.66
CA MET A 160 -6.14 9.92 11.63
C MET A 160 -5.50 9.49 12.95
N GLN A 161 -4.26 9.02 12.93
CA GLN A 161 -3.60 8.56 14.16
C GLN A 161 -3.20 9.75 15.06
N PRO A 162 -3.33 9.60 16.39
CA PRO A 162 -2.81 10.58 17.34
C PRO A 162 -1.31 10.78 17.13
N THR A 163 -0.90 12.03 16.96
CA THR A 163 0.51 12.40 16.77
C THR A 163 1.29 12.35 18.08
N SER A 164 0.66 12.56 19.23
CA SER A 164 1.31 12.41 20.53
C SER A 164 0.90 11.11 21.24
N PHE A 165 1.87 10.42 21.83
CA PHE A 165 1.62 9.33 22.79
C PHE A 165 1.20 9.88 24.17
N ASP A 166 1.57 11.13 24.46
CA ASP A 166 1.29 11.84 25.71
C ASP A 166 0.29 12.97 25.49
N ALA A 167 -0.53 13.28 26.50
CA ALA A 167 -1.71 14.17 26.42
C ALA A 167 -1.45 15.65 26.02
N SER A 168 -0.20 16.04 25.72
CA SER A 168 0.13 17.40 25.29
C SER A 168 0.20 17.49 23.76
N PRO A 169 -0.51 18.44 23.12
CA PRO A 169 -0.49 18.59 21.67
C PRO A 169 0.90 18.98 21.20
N TRP A 170 1.39 18.28 20.18
CA TRP A 170 2.68 18.59 19.57
C TRP A 170 2.66 19.90 18.81
N THR A 171 3.81 20.58 18.80
CA THR A 171 4.03 21.72 17.88
C THR A 171 4.03 21.23 16.43
N PRO A 172 3.71 22.09 15.44
CA PRO A 172 3.76 21.71 14.02
C PRO A 172 5.11 21.13 13.58
N LEU A 173 6.22 21.61 14.16
CA LEU A 173 7.56 21.10 13.88
C LEU A 173 7.72 19.65 14.37
N GLN A 174 7.27 19.34 15.60
CA GLN A 174 7.32 17.99 16.16
C GLN A 174 6.46 17.01 15.34
N ALA A 175 5.26 17.43 14.95
CA ALA A 175 4.39 16.64 14.08
C ALA A 175 5.03 16.40 12.70
N ASN A 176 5.67 17.41 12.10
CA ASN A 176 6.38 17.24 10.84
C ASN A 176 7.55 16.26 10.98
N MET A 177 8.39 16.41 12.01
CA MET A 177 9.50 15.49 12.29
C MET A 177 9.01 14.05 12.49
N TYR A 178 7.87 13.86 13.15
CA TYR A 178 7.25 12.54 13.28
C TYR A 178 6.85 11.95 11.95
N PHE A 179 6.16 12.71 11.09
CA PHE A 179 5.79 12.21 9.77
C PHE A 179 7.03 11.96 8.89
N GLU A 180 8.08 12.77 8.99
CA GLU A 180 9.34 12.51 8.28
C GLU A 180 9.99 11.20 8.76
N ASN A 181 9.95 10.90 10.05
CA ASN A 181 10.56 9.71 10.63
C ASN A 181 9.76 8.41 10.42
N PHE A 182 8.43 8.45 10.65
CA PHE A 182 7.57 7.25 10.56
C PHE A 182 7.00 7.01 9.17
N TYR A 183 6.97 8.06 8.34
CA TYR A 183 6.34 8.03 7.02
C TYR A 183 7.28 8.57 5.91
N PRO A 184 8.61 8.33 5.91
CA PRO A 184 9.55 8.99 4.99
C PRO A 184 9.17 8.77 3.51
N ASP A 185 8.85 7.53 3.14
CA ASP A 185 8.49 7.12 1.78
C ASP A 185 6.97 7.08 1.56
N SER A 186 6.23 7.98 2.21
CA SER A 186 4.77 8.06 2.02
C SER A 186 4.41 9.07 0.95
N ASP A 187 3.69 8.55 -0.05
CA ASP A 187 2.98 9.32 -1.05
C ASP A 187 1.56 9.66 -0.57
N VAL A 188 0.93 10.63 -1.23
CA VAL A 188 -0.48 10.97 -1.07
C VAL A 188 -1.24 10.45 -2.28
N ASP A 189 -1.97 9.35 -2.12
CA ASP A 189 -2.76 8.75 -3.20
C ASP A 189 -4.10 9.46 -3.37
N LEU A 190 -4.29 10.10 -4.52
CA LEU A 190 -5.48 10.86 -4.91
C LEU A 190 -6.27 10.08 -5.97
N PHE A 191 -7.53 9.83 -5.66
CA PHE A 191 -8.44 9.00 -6.44
C PHE A 191 -9.51 9.87 -7.10
N ILE A 192 -9.90 9.48 -8.32
CA ILE A 192 -10.99 10.10 -9.07
C ILE A 192 -12.15 9.11 -9.13
N TYR A 193 -13.36 9.57 -8.83
CA TYR A 193 -14.56 8.72 -8.85
C TYR A 193 -15.76 9.43 -9.48
N GLY A 194 -16.71 8.66 -10.00
CA GLY A 194 -17.98 9.16 -10.54
C GLY A 194 -17.86 9.97 -11.84
N LEU A 195 -16.70 9.97 -12.49
CA LEU A 195 -16.43 10.70 -13.74
C LEU A 195 -16.10 9.73 -14.88
N ASN A 196 -16.39 10.16 -16.11
CA ASN A 196 -15.85 9.52 -17.31
C ASN A 196 -14.41 9.98 -17.60
N ALA A 197 -13.76 9.38 -18.60
CA ALA A 197 -12.36 9.67 -18.91
C ALA A 197 -12.08 11.14 -19.27
N GLU A 198 -12.95 11.78 -20.06
CA GLU A 198 -12.77 13.17 -20.49
C GLU A 198 -12.95 14.15 -19.31
N GLU A 199 -13.99 13.91 -18.51
CA GLU A 199 -14.23 14.67 -17.27
C GLU A 199 -13.08 14.49 -16.27
N ALA A 200 -12.57 13.27 -16.13
CA ALA A 200 -11.44 12.98 -15.26
C ALA A 200 -10.16 13.71 -15.71
N GLU A 201 -9.87 13.75 -17.02
CA GLU A 201 -8.74 14.51 -17.56
C GLU A 201 -8.85 16.01 -17.25
N ALA A 202 -10.03 16.60 -17.46
CA ALA A 202 -10.28 18.00 -17.10
C ALA A 202 -10.06 18.22 -15.59
N ARG A 203 -10.58 17.30 -14.77
CA ARG A 203 -10.43 17.35 -13.32
C ARG A 203 -8.97 17.26 -12.87
N MET A 204 -8.17 16.42 -13.50
CA MET A 204 -6.73 16.31 -13.21
C MET A 204 -5.98 17.62 -13.46
N VAL A 205 -6.35 18.36 -14.50
CA VAL A 205 -5.75 19.67 -14.81
C VAL A 205 -6.12 20.71 -13.76
N GLU A 206 -7.38 20.75 -13.33
CA GLU A 206 -7.84 21.65 -12.26
C GLU A 206 -7.12 21.35 -10.94
N VAL A 207 -7.07 20.08 -10.53
CA VAL A 207 -6.37 19.64 -9.31
C VAL A 207 -4.89 20.02 -9.37
N TYR A 208 -4.24 19.86 -10.52
CA TYR A 208 -2.86 20.30 -10.71
C TYR A 208 -2.70 21.81 -10.52
N GLN A 209 -3.60 22.63 -11.09
CA GLN A 209 -3.55 24.08 -10.94
C GLN A 209 -3.74 24.50 -9.47
N ASP A 210 -4.72 23.91 -8.79
CA ASP A 210 -5.03 24.20 -7.40
C ASP A 210 -3.85 23.86 -6.49
N ILE A 211 -3.29 22.65 -6.62
CA ILE A 211 -2.12 22.22 -5.84
C ILE A 211 -0.93 23.12 -6.12
N THR A 212 -0.57 23.32 -7.39
CA THR A 212 0.64 24.09 -7.75
C THR A 212 0.55 25.56 -7.36
N SER A 213 -0.66 26.13 -7.28
CA SER A 213 -0.86 27.51 -6.78
C SER A 213 -0.48 27.68 -5.30
N ALA A 214 -0.50 26.61 -4.51
CA ALA A 214 -0.12 26.64 -3.10
C ALA A 214 1.39 26.42 -2.88
N LEU A 215 2.11 25.93 -3.89
CA LEU A 215 3.51 25.52 -3.74
C LEU A 215 4.47 26.69 -3.89
N LEU A 216 5.46 26.76 -3.00
CA LEU A 216 6.54 27.76 -3.06
C LEU A 216 7.65 27.39 -4.05
N GLN A 217 7.74 26.12 -4.44
CA GLN A 217 8.77 25.58 -5.30
C GLN A 217 8.18 25.12 -6.63
N PRO A 218 8.93 25.21 -7.74
CA PRO A 218 8.47 24.69 -9.03
C PRO A 218 8.09 23.22 -8.94
N ALA A 219 6.92 22.88 -9.49
CA ALA A 219 6.42 21.52 -9.55
C ALA A 219 6.60 20.90 -10.94
N ILE A 220 6.75 19.58 -10.98
CA ILE A 220 6.79 18.78 -12.21
C ILE A 220 5.84 17.59 -12.08
N CYS A 221 5.13 17.25 -13.16
CA CYS A 221 4.38 15.99 -13.21
C CYS A 221 5.27 14.87 -13.72
N VAL A 222 5.14 13.70 -13.10
CA VAL A 222 5.83 12.47 -13.48
C VAL A 222 4.80 11.39 -13.77
N ARG A 223 4.76 10.92 -15.01
CA ARG A 223 3.81 9.90 -15.46
C ARG A 223 4.42 8.50 -15.38
N LYS A 224 3.67 7.59 -14.77
CA LYS A 224 3.84 6.14 -14.82
C LYS A 224 2.61 5.49 -15.46
N ALA A 225 2.62 4.15 -15.60
CA ALA A 225 1.51 3.42 -16.22
C ALA A 225 0.19 3.55 -15.43
N GLY A 226 0.24 3.53 -14.10
CA GLY A 226 -0.95 3.56 -13.24
C GLY A 226 -1.21 4.87 -12.51
N ASN A 227 -0.33 5.87 -12.62
CA ASN A 227 -0.51 7.16 -11.95
C ASN A 227 0.25 8.31 -12.64
N ILE A 228 -0.18 9.53 -12.36
CA ILE A 228 0.60 10.75 -12.57
C ILE A 228 0.90 11.35 -11.21
N THR A 229 2.17 11.56 -10.92
CA THR A 229 2.64 12.10 -9.64
C THR A 229 3.03 13.57 -9.79
N ILE A 230 2.46 14.45 -8.98
CA ILE A 230 2.91 15.84 -8.83
C ILE A 230 4.09 15.85 -7.85
N ARG A 231 5.21 16.43 -8.27
CA ARG A 231 6.46 16.49 -7.50
C ARG A 231 6.91 17.93 -7.33
N ALA A 232 7.26 18.30 -6.10
CA ALA A 232 7.92 19.55 -5.76
C ALA A 232 8.86 19.33 -4.58
N LYS A 233 9.90 20.16 -4.48
CA LYS A 233 10.90 20.05 -3.40
C LYS A 233 10.26 20.33 -2.04
N GLY A 234 10.49 19.45 -1.07
CA GLY A 234 9.95 19.56 0.29
C GLY A 234 8.45 19.26 0.41
N VAL A 235 7.85 18.69 -0.65
CA VAL A 235 6.44 18.29 -0.66
C VAL A 235 6.39 16.81 -0.95
N ARG A 236 5.54 16.08 -0.20
CA ARG A 236 5.33 14.66 -0.45
C ARG A 236 4.77 14.44 -1.85
N PRO A 237 5.10 13.32 -2.51
CA PRO A 237 4.59 13.08 -3.85
C PRO A 237 3.08 12.88 -3.81
N ILE A 238 2.35 13.63 -4.64
CA ILE A 238 0.89 13.50 -4.75
C ILE A 238 0.58 12.69 -6.00
N GLN A 239 0.08 11.47 -5.83
CA GLN A 239 -0.16 10.51 -6.91
C GLN A 239 -1.62 10.51 -7.31
N ILE A 240 -1.92 11.01 -8.51
CA ILE A 240 -3.24 10.86 -9.11
C ILE A 240 -3.32 9.48 -9.76
N ILE A 241 -4.19 8.62 -9.26
CA ILE A 241 -4.35 7.25 -9.72
C ILE A 241 -5.15 7.21 -11.04
N LEU A 242 -4.60 6.54 -12.07
CA LEU A 242 -5.21 6.42 -13.41
C LEU A 242 -6.20 5.25 -13.48
N ARG A 243 -7.11 5.19 -12.52
CA ARG A 243 -8.21 4.22 -12.47
C ARG A 243 -9.49 4.98 -12.13
N LEU A 244 -10.55 4.73 -12.91
CA LEU A 244 -11.85 5.34 -12.66
C LEU A 244 -12.69 4.41 -11.78
N TYR A 245 -13.27 4.98 -10.75
CA TYR A 245 -14.13 4.30 -9.79
C TYR A 245 -15.55 4.88 -9.87
N HIS A 246 -16.57 4.10 -9.57
CA HIS A 246 -17.95 4.57 -9.45
C HIS A 246 -18.16 5.42 -8.19
N GLY A 247 -17.53 5.07 -7.09
CA GLY A 247 -17.68 5.76 -5.81
C GLY A 247 -16.59 5.39 -4.80
N ILE A 248 -16.64 6.01 -3.62
CA ILE A 248 -15.61 5.83 -2.59
C ILE A 248 -15.62 4.43 -1.97
N SER A 249 -16.78 3.76 -1.95
CA SER A 249 -16.87 2.35 -1.54
C SER A 249 -16.10 1.43 -2.45
N GLU A 250 -16.11 1.67 -3.78
CA GLU A 250 -15.34 0.87 -4.72
C GLU A 250 -13.83 1.08 -4.51
N ILE A 251 -13.41 2.32 -4.26
CA ILE A 251 -12.02 2.65 -3.93
C ILE A 251 -11.57 1.83 -2.72
N LEU A 252 -12.27 1.92 -1.59
CA LEU A 252 -11.87 1.28 -0.32
C LEU A 252 -12.01 -0.24 -0.33
N CYS A 253 -12.98 -0.79 -1.07
CA CYS A 253 -13.09 -2.24 -1.29
C CYS A 253 -11.87 -2.83 -2.03
N GLY A 254 -11.15 -1.99 -2.78
CA GLY A 254 -9.93 -2.36 -3.50
C GLY A 254 -8.67 -2.42 -2.62
N PHE A 255 -8.72 -2.01 -1.35
CA PHE A 255 -7.56 -2.00 -0.46
C PHE A 255 -7.27 -3.39 0.12
N ASP A 256 -6.01 -3.79 0.13
CA ASP A 256 -5.55 -5.07 0.63
C ASP A 256 -5.21 -5.05 2.13
N ILE A 257 -4.72 -3.92 2.65
CA ILE A 257 -4.38 -3.72 4.07
C ILE A 257 -5.56 -3.13 4.85
N ASP A 258 -5.87 -3.70 6.01
CA ASP A 258 -7.00 -3.28 6.85
C ASP A 258 -6.89 -1.84 7.35
N ALA A 259 -5.78 -1.51 8.02
CA ALA A 259 -5.55 -0.18 8.57
C ALA A 259 -5.56 0.92 7.50
N ALA A 260 -5.26 0.59 6.25
CA ALA A 260 -5.24 1.53 5.14
C ALA A 260 -6.64 1.81 4.56
N CYS A 261 -7.69 1.12 5.01
CA CYS A 261 -9.03 1.20 4.44
C CYS A 261 -9.81 2.42 4.96
N CYS A 262 -9.24 3.60 4.75
CA CYS A 262 -9.81 4.89 5.09
C CYS A 262 -9.55 5.92 3.98
N LEU A 263 -10.43 6.92 3.90
CA LEU A 263 -10.50 7.90 2.83
C LEU A 263 -10.96 9.24 3.40
N TYR A 264 -10.42 10.32 2.86
CA TYR A 264 -10.79 11.69 3.13
C TYR A 264 -11.39 12.31 1.87
N ASP A 265 -12.59 12.89 2.02
CA ASP A 265 -13.23 13.72 1.00
C ASP A 265 -13.78 15.02 1.59
N SER A 266 -14.08 15.98 0.72
CA SER A 266 -14.72 17.23 1.14
C SER A 266 -15.78 17.68 0.15
N ILE A 267 -16.85 16.89 0.03
CA ILE A 267 -17.94 17.18 -0.89
C ILE A 267 -18.59 18.50 -0.50
N THR A 268 -18.69 19.43 -1.46
CA THR A 268 -19.43 20.67 -1.22
C THR A 268 -20.92 20.33 -1.26
N ILE A 269 -21.57 20.30 -0.10
CA ILE A 269 -23.01 20.02 -0.06
C ILE A 269 -23.76 21.31 -0.41
N TYR A 270 -24.25 21.40 -1.65
CA TYR A 270 -25.19 22.44 -2.07
C TYR A 270 -26.59 22.18 -1.48
N TYR A 271 -26.75 22.32 -0.15
CA TYR A 271 -28.09 22.48 0.41
C TYR A 271 -28.54 23.93 0.32
N PHE A 272 -29.76 24.09 -0.16
CA PHE A 272 -30.52 25.33 -0.31
C PHE A 272 -30.71 26.03 1.06
N SER A 273 -29.73 26.78 1.56
CA SER A 273 -29.94 27.71 2.67
C SER A 273 -28.90 28.83 2.67
N LEU A 274 -29.29 29.94 2.03
CA LEU A 274 -28.63 31.24 2.06
C LEU A 274 -28.48 31.83 3.50
N ILE A 275 -28.97 31.14 4.53
CA ILE A 275 -29.04 31.63 5.92
C ILE A 275 -27.94 31.05 6.82
N GLU A 276 -27.43 29.84 6.54
CA GLU A 276 -26.35 29.22 7.36
C GLU A 276 -24.96 29.80 7.07
N GLU A 277 -24.71 30.17 5.80
CA GLU A 277 -23.42 30.70 5.33
C GLU A 277 -23.08 32.08 5.93
N ILE A 278 -24.10 32.89 6.25
CA ILE A 278 -23.93 34.22 6.84
C ILE A 278 -23.68 34.14 8.36
N LEU A 279 -24.23 33.12 9.04
CA LEU A 279 -24.20 33.03 10.50
C LEU A 279 -23.07 32.15 11.05
N THR A 280 -22.50 31.25 10.25
CA THR A 280 -21.35 30.44 10.67
C THR A 280 -20.22 30.54 9.67
N ARG A 281 -19.13 31.24 10.03
CA ARG A 281 -17.82 31.12 9.34
C ARG A 281 -17.20 29.73 9.57
N ARG A 282 -17.98 28.65 9.47
CA ARG A 282 -17.52 27.26 9.52
C ARG A 282 -17.00 26.90 8.14
N ARG A 283 -15.69 26.81 8.05
CA ARG A 283 -14.94 26.57 6.81
C ARG A 283 -15.17 25.16 6.22
N HIS A 284 -16.05 24.30 6.75
CA HIS A 284 -16.01 22.84 6.57
C HIS A 284 -17.39 22.13 6.47
N SER A 285 -18.42 22.73 5.87
CA SER A 285 -19.65 21.96 5.59
C SER A 285 -19.37 20.91 4.50
N GLY A 286 -19.48 19.61 4.83
CA GLY A 286 -19.34 18.50 3.89
C GLY A 286 -17.97 17.80 3.83
N THR A 287 -17.08 18.07 4.78
CA THR A 287 -15.79 17.37 4.91
C THR A 287 -15.93 16.07 5.71
N ASN A 288 -15.56 14.93 5.13
CA ASN A 288 -15.71 13.63 5.80
C ASN A 288 -14.42 12.82 5.79
N VAL A 289 -14.27 12.00 6.83
CA VAL A 289 -13.32 10.88 6.83
C VAL A 289 -14.12 9.60 6.92
N TRP A 290 -14.03 8.79 5.87
CA TRP A 290 -14.69 7.51 5.75
C TRP A 290 -13.73 6.39 6.09
N ALA A 291 -14.20 5.38 6.81
CA ALA A 291 -13.44 4.17 7.07
C ALA A 291 -14.32 2.94 6.91
N ASN A 292 -13.71 1.85 6.43
CA ASN A 292 -14.31 0.54 6.58
C ASN A 292 -14.11 0.06 8.02
N ILE A 293 -15.04 -0.76 8.53
CA ILE A 293 -14.97 -1.33 9.88
C ILE A 293 -13.65 -2.09 10.13
N ARG A 294 -13.05 -2.71 9.11
CA ARG A 294 -11.74 -3.37 9.23
C ARG A 294 -10.60 -2.40 9.53
N CYS A 295 -10.67 -1.17 9.03
CA CYS A 295 -9.72 -0.11 9.39
C CYS A 295 -9.86 0.27 10.86
N LEU A 296 -11.09 0.49 11.33
CA LEU A 296 -11.36 0.83 12.73
C LEU A 296 -10.85 -0.27 13.65
N MET A 297 -11.14 -1.52 13.31
CA MET A 297 -10.67 -2.69 14.04
C MET A 297 -9.15 -2.87 14.02
N ALA A 298 -8.49 -2.61 12.89
CA ALA A 298 -7.04 -2.64 12.82
C ALA A 298 -6.41 -1.56 13.69
N CYS A 299 -6.99 -0.36 13.72
CA CYS A 299 -6.58 0.72 14.64
C CYS A 299 -6.78 0.33 16.10
N MET A 300 -7.94 -0.23 16.46
CA MET A 300 -8.25 -0.68 17.82
C MET A 300 -7.24 -1.73 18.31
N ARG A 301 -6.98 -2.77 17.53
CA ARG A 301 -6.10 -3.88 17.92
C ARG A 301 -4.61 -3.61 17.68
N GLN A 302 -4.28 -2.56 16.93
CA GLN A 302 -2.97 -2.36 16.29
C GLN A 302 -2.51 -3.58 15.48
N ALA A 303 -3.43 -4.19 14.72
CA ALA A 303 -3.11 -5.37 13.92
C ALA A 303 -3.95 -5.46 12.64
N ASN A 304 -3.26 -5.65 11.51
CA ASN A 304 -3.88 -6.03 10.24
C ASN A 304 -4.14 -7.54 10.23
N THR A 305 -5.26 -7.99 9.66
CA THR A 305 -5.55 -9.42 9.51
C THR A 305 -5.19 -9.87 8.10
N ILE A 306 -4.57 -11.04 7.98
CA ILE A 306 -4.34 -11.66 6.66
C ILE A 306 -5.67 -12.13 6.08
N ASP A 307 -6.01 -11.61 4.90
CA ASP A 307 -7.14 -12.03 4.07
C ASP A 307 -6.65 -12.26 2.64
N LEU A 308 -6.48 -13.54 2.28
CA LEU A 308 -5.95 -13.93 0.96
C LEU A 308 -6.92 -13.62 -0.18
N SER A 309 -8.21 -13.39 0.10
CA SER A 309 -9.19 -12.96 -0.90
C SER A 309 -8.95 -11.52 -1.42
N ARG A 310 -8.03 -10.79 -0.78
CA ARG A 310 -7.65 -9.40 -1.06
C ARG A 310 -6.18 -9.26 -1.40
N ARG A 311 -5.46 -10.37 -1.51
CA ARG A 311 -4.02 -10.38 -1.69
C ARG A 311 -3.63 -9.66 -2.98
N SER A 312 -3.01 -8.51 -2.82
CA SER A 312 -2.37 -7.81 -3.91
C SER A 312 -1.02 -8.45 -4.26
N PRO A 313 -0.49 -8.15 -5.46
CA PRO A 313 0.87 -8.53 -5.81
C PRO A 313 1.92 -8.03 -4.79
N SER A 314 1.69 -6.89 -4.13
CA SER A 314 2.60 -6.31 -3.14
C SER A 314 2.19 -6.55 -1.68
N TYR A 315 1.25 -7.47 -1.44
CA TYR A 315 0.62 -7.68 -0.15
C TYR A 315 1.60 -7.95 0.98
N GLU A 316 2.59 -8.83 0.76
CA GLU A 316 3.57 -9.15 1.81
C GLU A 316 4.47 -7.94 2.15
N VAL A 317 4.87 -7.18 1.13
CA VAL A 317 5.69 -5.96 1.30
C VAL A 317 4.89 -4.88 2.02
N ARG A 318 3.61 -4.73 1.68
CA ARG A 318 2.70 -3.80 2.36
C ARG A 318 2.47 -4.20 3.81
N ASN A 319 2.26 -5.48 4.10
CA ASN A 319 2.15 -5.96 5.49
C ASN A 319 3.41 -5.64 6.31
N GLN A 320 4.61 -5.87 5.76
CA GLN A 320 5.86 -5.46 6.41
C GLN A 320 5.92 -3.93 6.63
N LYS A 321 5.57 -3.14 5.62
CA LYS A 321 5.54 -1.66 5.67
C LYS A 321 4.62 -1.16 6.79
N TYR A 322 3.44 -1.74 6.94
CA TYR A 322 2.51 -1.36 8.02
C TYR A 322 2.96 -1.93 9.38
N GLY A 323 3.69 -3.04 9.41
CA GLY A 323 4.50 -3.51 10.55
C GLY A 323 5.35 -2.40 11.16
N LYS A 324 6.14 -1.73 10.31
CA LYS A 324 6.98 -0.58 10.71
C LYS A 324 6.19 0.66 11.13
N ARG A 325 4.90 0.75 10.77
CA ARG A 325 3.99 1.83 11.15
C ARG A 325 3.17 1.52 12.41
N GLY A 326 3.58 0.51 13.17
CA GLY A 326 2.95 0.18 14.45
C GLY A 326 1.70 -0.70 14.32
N PHE A 327 1.63 -1.57 13.30
CA PHE A 327 0.57 -2.57 13.16
C PHE A 327 1.16 -3.98 13.05
N GLU A 328 0.84 -4.86 14.00
CA GLU A 328 1.12 -6.29 13.88
C GLU A 328 0.38 -6.91 12.68
N VAL A 329 0.78 -8.12 12.29
CA VAL A 329 0.06 -8.91 11.26
C VAL A 329 -0.50 -10.15 11.91
N TYR A 330 -1.83 -10.19 12.08
CA TYR A 330 -2.56 -11.32 12.62
C TYR A 330 -2.88 -12.33 11.51
N ILE A 331 -2.56 -13.59 11.76
CA ILE A 331 -2.76 -14.71 10.84
C ILE A 331 -3.51 -15.83 11.58
N PRO A 332 -4.84 -15.95 11.42
CA PRO A 332 -5.63 -16.97 12.13
C PRO A 332 -5.13 -18.40 11.87
N SER A 333 -4.76 -18.71 10.62
CA SER A 333 -4.32 -20.04 10.20
C SER A 333 -2.89 -20.41 10.61
N LEU A 334 -2.10 -19.47 11.17
CA LEU A 334 -0.66 -19.66 11.40
C LEU A 334 -0.34 -20.82 12.33
N GLN A 335 0.57 -21.69 11.90
CA GLN A 335 1.06 -22.85 12.64
C GLN A 335 2.59 -22.81 12.79
N ARG A 336 3.10 -22.04 13.76
CA ARG A 336 4.55 -21.80 13.91
C ARG A 336 5.34 -23.08 14.19
N GLU A 337 4.74 -24.03 14.88
CA GLU A 337 5.35 -25.31 15.25
C GLU A 337 5.68 -26.18 14.03
N ARG A 338 5.01 -25.95 12.90
CA ARG A 338 5.18 -26.72 11.67
C ARG A 338 6.13 -26.06 10.67
N ILE A 339 6.71 -24.91 11.00
CA ILE A 339 7.59 -24.17 10.09
C ILE A 339 8.74 -25.08 9.64
N ASP A 340 9.03 -25.09 8.34
CA ASP A 340 10.26 -25.68 7.83
C ASP A 340 11.45 -24.76 8.13
N VAL A 341 11.95 -24.88 9.36
CA VAL A 341 13.05 -24.04 9.85
C VAL A 341 14.31 -24.16 8.97
N ALA A 342 14.59 -25.36 8.46
CA ALA A 342 15.79 -25.60 7.65
C ALA A 342 15.74 -24.85 6.32
N PHE A 343 14.55 -24.65 5.75
CA PHE A 343 14.36 -23.86 4.54
C PHE A 343 14.20 -22.36 4.84
N VAL A 344 13.25 -21.99 5.70
CA VAL A 344 12.87 -20.60 5.96
C VAL A 344 14.04 -19.78 6.53
N TYR A 345 14.77 -20.34 7.49
CA TYR A 345 15.88 -19.68 8.15
C TYR A 345 17.25 -20.12 7.61
N ASN A 346 17.31 -20.55 6.35
CA ASN A 346 18.58 -20.82 5.71
C ASN A 346 19.32 -19.51 5.41
N GLN A 347 20.41 -19.22 6.14
CA GLN A 347 21.28 -18.05 5.91
C GLN A 347 21.80 -17.94 4.47
N TRP A 348 21.85 -19.06 3.74
CA TRP A 348 22.36 -19.15 2.38
C TRP A 348 21.28 -19.03 1.30
N ILE A 349 20.03 -18.73 1.65
CA ILE A 349 18.97 -18.55 0.65
C ILE A 349 19.33 -17.43 -0.33
N HIS A 350 19.26 -17.72 -1.63
CA HIS A 350 19.71 -16.81 -2.69
C HIS A 350 18.59 -15.97 -3.30
N TYR A 351 17.36 -16.50 -3.30
CA TYR A 351 16.18 -15.85 -3.87
C TYR A 351 15.17 -15.54 -2.77
N PHE A 352 14.34 -14.52 -2.99
CA PHE A 352 13.33 -14.10 -2.02
C PHE A 352 11.98 -14.79 -2.30
N PRO A 353 11.60 -15.83 -1.54
CA PRO A 353 10.39 -16.61 -1.82
C PRO A 353 9.13 -15.74 -1.71
N PRO A 354 8.05 -16.07 -2.42
CA PRO A 354 6.76 -15.42 -2.24
C PRO A 354 6.01 -15.98 -1.02
N GLY A 355 4.88 -15.36 -0.70
CA GLY A 355 3.91 -15.89 0.27
C GLY A 355 4.34 -15.79 1.73
N LEU A 356 3.89 -16.72 2.57
CA LEU A 356 4.12 -16.69 4.02
C LEU A 356 5.62 -16.76 4.38
N VAL A 357 6.42 -17.51 3.62
CA VAL A 357 7.89 -17.58 3.80
C VAL A 357 8.52 -16.18 3.72
N ARG A 358 8.03 -15.35 2.81
CA ARG A 358 8.50 -13.96 2.65
C ARG A 358 8.34 -13.16 3.94
N LEU A 359 7.19 -13.30 4.58
CA LEU A 359 6.87 -12.59 5.81
C LEU A 359 7.73 -13.07 6.98
N PHE A 360 7.99 -14.38 7.11
CA PHE A 360 8.91 -14.90 8.12
C PHE A 360 10.34 -14.38 7.94
N ILE A 361 10.82 -14.33 6.69
CA ILE A 361 12.13 -13.76 6.40
C ILE A 361 12.15 -12.28 6.79
N TYR A 362 11.12 -11.51 6.46
CA TYR A 362 11.02 -10.11 6.86
C TYR A 362 10.97 -9.91 8.38
N GLU A 363 10.20 -10.75 9.10
CA GLU A 363 10.13 -10.71 10.56
C GLU A 363 11.52 -10.94 11.17
N TYR A 364 12.24 -11.94 10.67
CA TYR A 364 13.55 -12.27 11.20
C TYR A 364 14.63 -11.25 10.84
N LEU A 365 14.53 -10.62 9.67
CA LEU A 365 15.39 -9.51 9.30
C LEU A 365 15.21 -8.28 10.21
N GLY A 366 14.06 -8.16 10.88
CA GLY A 366 13.84 -7.18 11.94
C GLY A 366 14.61 -7.51 13.24
N VAL A 367 14.89 -8.80 13.47
CA VAL A 367 15.66 -9.30 14.62
C VAL A 367 17.16 -9.25 14.33
N ASP A 368 17.60 -9.89 13.25
CA ASP A 368 18.97 -9.87 12.76
C ASP A 368 19.02 -9.42 11.28
N PRO A 369 19.28 -8.13 11.04
CA PRO A 369 19.53 -7.55 9.73
C PRO A 369 20.55 -8.29 8.86
N PHE A 370 21.55 -8.94 9.46
CA PHE A 370 22.69 -9.48 8.73
C PHE A 370 22.59 -10.98 8.49
N TYR A 371 21.53 -11.61 8.96
CA TYR A 371 21.40 -13.06 8.98
C TYR A 371 21.44 -13.71 7.59
N TYR A 372 20.65 -13.20 6.64
CA TYR A 372 20.57 -13.78 5.30
C TYR A 372 21.65 -13.20 4.39
N VAL A 373 22.87 -13.77 4.48
CA VAL A 373 24.09 -13.27 3.83
C VAL A 373 23.98 -13.18 2.30
N ASN A 374 23.27 -14.14 1.71
CA ASN A 374 23.15 -14.31 0.27
C ASN A 374 21.78 -13.91 -0.30
N LEU A 375 20.90 -13.35 0.53
CA LEU A 375 19.55 -13.04 0.08
C LEU A 375 19.57 -11.84 -0.88
N HIS A 376 19.17 -12.12 -2.12
CA HIS A 376 18.98 -11.10 -3.14
C HIS A 376 17.48 -10.85 -3.29
N TYR A 377 17.09 -9.59 -3.09
CA TYR A 377 15.83 -9.10 -3.65
C TYR A 377 16.05 -8.94 -5.16
N PRO A 378 15.05 -9.15 -6.04
CA PRO A 378 15.24 -9.02 -7.49
C PRO A 378 16.02 -7.74 -7.86
N GLY A 379 17.30 -7.90 -8.24
CA GLY A 379 18.18 -6.83 -8.68
C GLY A 379 18.97 -6.04 -7.62
N LYS A 380 18.89 -6.32 -6.31
CA LYS A 380 19.78 -5.70 -5.29
C LYS A 380 20.12 -6.64 -4.13
N ARG A 381 21.38 -6.56 -3.67
CA ARG A 381 21.78 -7.05 -2.35
C ARG A 381 21.10 -6.17 -1.30
N ILE A 382 20.48 -6.78 -0.29
CA ILE A 382 19.92 -6.02 0.82
C ILE A 382 21.06 -5.22 1.48
N ARG A 383 20.96 -3.88 1.48
CA ARG A 383 22.03 -3.01 1.96
C ARG A 383 22.20 -3.21 3.47
N ARG A 384 23.46 -3.24 3.92
CA ARG A 384 23.83 -3.24 5.34
C ARG A 384 23.23 -2.01 6.02
N ALA A 385 22.57 -2.21 7.16
CA ALA A 385 21.90 -1.14 7.91
C ALA A 385 22.85 0.01 8.28
N ARG A 386 22.31 1.24 8.34
CA ARG A 386 22.93 2.34 9.09
C ARG A 386 22.49 2.20 10.55
N VAL A 387 23.45 2.07 11.46
CA VAL A 387 23.22 2.14 12.91
C VAL A 387 23.35 3.59 13.33
N LEU A 388 22.29 4.18 13.88
CA LEU A 388 22.33 5.46 14.60
C LEU A 388 21.80 5.23 16.01
N PHE A 389 22.53 5.70 17.03
CA PHE A 389 22.14 5.60 18.44
C PHE A 389 21.76 4.18 18.93
N GLY A 390 22.49 3.16 18.48
CA GLY A 390 22.29 1.78 18.94
C GLY A 390 20.98 1.11 18.48
N ARG A 391 20.16 1.77 17.67
CA ARG A 391 18.97 1.19 17.03
C ARG A 391 19.21 1.02 15.52
N VAL A 392 18.86 -0.16 15.00
CA VAL A 392 18.80 -0.41 13.55
C VAL A 392 17.52 0.23 13.05
N MET A 393 17.59 1.45 12.55
CA MET A 393 16.42 2.17 12.04
C MET A 393 16.12 1.82 10.57
N ASP A 394 17.14 1.42 9.80
CA ASP A 394 17.01 1.17 8.37
C ASP A 394 17.52 -0.22 7.99
N PHE A 395 16.64 -1.21 8.13
CA PHE A 395 16.64 -2.34 7.21
C PHE A 395 15.63 -2.04 6.11
N THR A 396 16.09 -1.53 4.96
CA THR A 396 15.24 -1.34 3.78
C THR A 396 15.48 -2.48 2.78
N PRO A 397 14.89 -3.67 2.98
CA PRO A 397 14.73 -4.62 1.91
C PRO A 397 13.65 -4.07 0.96
N VAL A 398 14.06 -3.13 0.10
CA VAL A 398 13.30 -2.58 -1.04
C VAL A 398 11.82 -2.35 -0.73
N GLU A 399 11.56 -1.26 -0.03
CA GLU A 399 10.26 -0.90 0.56
C GLU A 399 9.22 -0.36 -0.45
N ASN A 400 9.23 -0.85 -1.70
CA ASN A 400 8.31 -0.35 -2.71
C ASN A 400 7.29 -1.41 -3.13
N SER A 401 6.03 -1.07 -2.89
CA SER A 401 4.81 -1.83 -3.22
C SER A 401 4.51 -1.92 -4.72
N SER A 402 5.45 -1.49 -5.55
CA SER A 402 5.41 -1.59 -6.99
C SER A 402 6.52 -2.53 -7.42
N TYR A 403 6.19 -3.50 -8.27
CA TYR A 403 7.12 -4.33 -9.05
C TYR A 403 8.01 -3.50 -10.01
N ASP A 404 8.00 -2.17 -9.85
CA ASP A 404 8.83 -1.23 -10.55
C ASP A 404 10.27 -1.63 -10.32
N ARG A 405 10.88 -2.06 -11.42
CA ARG A 405 12.28 -2.47 -11.46
C ARG A 405 13.10 -1.37 -10.81
N VAL A 406 13.93 -1.77 -9.86
CA VAL A 406 14.66 -0.93 -8.88
C VAL A 406 15.44 0.27 -9.44
N TRP A 407 15.60 0.35 -10.75
CA TRP A 407 16.27 1.44 -11.47
C TRP A 407 15.30 2.53 -11.97
N ALA A 408 13.98 2.34 -11.85
CA ALA A 408 12.95 3.33 -12.15
C ALA A 408 12.44 4.06 -10.88
N HIS A 409 13.24 4.08 -9.81
CA HIS A 409 12.88 4.82 -8.60
C HIS A 409 13.15 6.31 -8.80
N LEU A 410 12.13 7.11 -8.51
CA LEU A 410 12.30 8.55 -8.42
C LEU A 410 13.08 8.89 -7.16
N PRO A 411 13.89 9.96 -7.19
CA PRO A 411 14.60 10.41 -6.01
C PRO A 411 13.64 10.96 -4.93
N GLY A 412 14.15 11.15 -3.71
CA GLY A 412 13.37 11.55 -2.52
C GLY A 412 12.77 12.95 -2.58
N VAL A 413 12.07 13.35 -1.52
CA VAL A 413 11.31 14.61 -1.42
C VAL A 413 12.17 15.89 -1.53
N ASP A 414 13.47 15.79 -1.28
CA ASP A 414 14.39 16.95 -1.31
C ASP A 414 14.81 17.39 -2.71
N PHE A 415 14.46 16.61 -3.74
CA PHE A 415 14.86 16.87 -5.11
C PHE A 415 13.98 17.94 -5.75
N SER A 416 14.64 18.91 -6.38
CA SER A 416 14.00 19.92 -7.22
C SER A 416 13.43 19.30 -8.51
N ALA A 417 12.51 20.01 -9.15
CA ALA A 417 11.96 19.62 -10.45
C ALA A 417 13.06 19.35 -11.49
N ASP A 418 14.08 20.20 -11.57
CA ASP A 418 15.20 20.05 -12.53
C ASP A 418 16.08 18.83 -12.25
N GLU A 419 16.27 18.47 -10.97
CA GLU A 419 17.00 17.25 -10.61
C GLU A 419 16.20 16.00 -10.96
N ILE A 420 14.87 16.02 -10.78
CA ILE A 420 13.97 14.93 -11.20
C ILE A 420 14.01 14.77 -12.73
N VAL A 421 13.93 15.87 -13.47
CA VAL A 421 14.04 15.88 -14.94
C VAL A 421 15.35 15.24 -15.39
N ARG A 422 16.50 15.73 -14.87
CA ARG A 422 17.82 15.18 -15.20
C ARG A 422 17.93 13.69 -14.86
N HIS A 423 17.34 13.25 -13.76
CA HIS A 423 17.32 11.84 -13.38
C HIS A 423 16.55 10.99 -14.40
N ILE A 424 15.36 11.42 -14.79
CA ILE A 424 14.52 10.71 -15.76
C ILE A 424 15.17 10.70 -17.16
N ASP A 425 15.78 11.81 -17.58
CA ASP A 425 16.51 11.89 -18.84
C ASP A 425 17.68 10.91 -18.90
N ASN A 426 18.52 10.88 -17.85
CA ASN A 426 19.62 9.94 -17.75
C ASN A 426 19.14 8.50 -17.80
N MET A 427 18.06 8.18 -17.08
CA MET A 427 17.46 6.84 -17.10
C MET A 427 16.94 6.47 -18.49
N ASN A 428 16.21 7.38 -19.15
CA ASN A 428 15.65 7.15 -20.49
C ASN A 428 16.75 7.00 -21.55
N ALA A 429 17.81 7.81 -21.47
CA ALA A 429 18.98 7.70 -22.35
C ALA A 429 19.73 6.37 -22.15
N LEU A 430 19.92 5.94 -20.90
CA LEU A 430 20.54 4.63 -20.58
C LEU A 430 19.67 3.45 -21.04
N MET A 431 18.34 3.59 -21.01
CA MET A 431 17.42 2.54 -21.44
C MET A 431 17.33 2.46 -22.96
N ASN A 432 17.39 3.59 -23.66
CA ASN A 432 17.24 3.69 -25.10
C ASN A 432 18.55 3.98 -25.82
N SER A 433 19.68 3.62 -25.21
CA SER A 433 21.00 3.80 -25.83
C SER A 433 21.14 2.95 -27.11
N PRO A 434 21.93 3.41 -28.10
CA PRO A 434 22.18 2.65 -29.33
C PRO A 434 22.66 1.22 -29.08
N TYR A 435 23.50 1.04 -28.05
CA TYR A 435 23.97 -0.28 -27.63
C TYR A 435 22.82 -1.21 -27.21
N LYS A 436 21.87 -0.74 -26.39
CA LYS A 436 20.72 -1.57 -25.96
C LYS A 436 19.76 -1.82 -27.11
N GLN A 437 19.57 -0.85 -27.99
CA GLN A 437 18.74 -1.03 -29.19
C GLN A 437 19.30 -2.13 -30.09
N SER A 438 20.61 -2.08 -30.38
CA SER A 438 21.31 -3.12 -31.14
C SER A 438 21.28 -4.49 -30.44
N LYS A 439 21.63 -4.53 -29.15
CA LYS A 439 21.66 -5.79 -28.36
C LYS A 439 20.32 -6.52 -28.33
N TYR A 440 19.21 -5.80 -28.22
CA TYR A 440 17.86 -6.38 -28.19
C TYR A 440 17.17 -6.33 -29.56
N GLN A 441 17.91 -5.98 -30.62
CA GLN A 441 17.41 -5.86 -32.00
C GLN A 441 16.08 -5.10 -32.08
N ARG A 442 15.98 -3.99 -31.34
CA ARG A 442 14.78 -3.16 -31.29
C ARG A 442 15.10 -1.73 -31.70
N ARG A 443 14.23 -1.15 -32.51
CA ARG A 443 14.23 0.29 -32.82
C ARG A 443 13.40 1.08 -31.81
N ILE A 444 12.31 0.49 -31.34
CA ILE A 444 11.31 1.16 -30.52
C ILE A 444 11.86 1.52 -29.14
N HIS A 445 11.67 2.77 -28.73
CA HIS A 445 12.00 3.21 -27.37
C HIS A 445 11.08 2.58 -26.32
N ARG A 446 11.62 2.44 -25.13
CA ARG A 446 10.96 1.93 -23.94
C ARG A 446 10.99 3.03 -22.88
N HIS A 447 9.83 3.36 -22.32
CA HIS A 447 9.68 4.41 -21.31
C HIS A 447 8.95 3.82 -20.11
N PHE A 448 9.61 3.77 -18.96
CA PHE A 448 8.94 3.45 -17.70
C PHE A 448 8.28 4.68 -17.10
N ILE A 449 8.91 5.83 -17.30
CA ILE A 449 8.53 7.11 -16.70
C ILE A 449 8.69 8.21 -17.75
N SER A 450 7.75 9.15 -17.75
CA SER A 450 7.81 10.41 -18.47
C SER A 450 7.62 11.57 -17.50
N TYR A 451 7.96 12.78 -17.92
CA TYR A 451 7.72 14.00 -17.15
C TYR A 451 7.17 15.12 -18.04
N GLY A 452 6.63 16.16 -17.42
CA GLY A 452 6.17 17.37 -18.09
C GLY A 452 5.16 18.14 -17.24
N THR A 453 4.42 19.05 -17.87
CA THR A 453 3.17 19.57 -17.29
C THR A 453 2.11 18.48 -17.21
N MET A 454 1.03 18.72 -16.46
CA MET A 454 -0.11 17.78 -16.42
C MET A 454 -0.63 17.48 -17.83
N GLN A 455 -0.82 18.52 -18.65
CA GLN A 455 -1.28 18.39 -20.03
C GLN A 455 -0.31 17.58 -20.90
N GLN A 456 1.00 17.78 -20.74
CA GLN A 456 2.00 16.99 -21.46
C GLN A 456 1.97 15.52 -21.06
N CYS A 457 1.83 15.24 -19.76
CA CYS A 457 1.73 13.87 -19.25
C CYS A 457 0.46 13.16 -19.73
N ILE A 458 -0.68 13.87 -19.77
CA ILE A 458 -1.95 13.35 -20.31
C ILE A 458 -1.79 13.00 -21.79
N ASN A 459 -1.29 13.93 -22.61
CA ASN A 459 -1.29 13.78 -24.07
C ASN A 459 -0.21 12.83 -24.62
N GLY A 460 0.92 12.66 -23.92
CA GLY A 460 2.04 11.97 -24.52
C GLY A 460 3.20 11.65 -23.59
N ILE A 461 4.27 11.18 -24.21
CA ILE A 461 5.57 10.98 -23.57
C ILE A 461 6.52 12.03 -24.10
N ASN A 462 7.27 12.63 -23.19
CA ASN A 462 8.27 13.62 -23.52
C ASN A 462 9.56 12.94 -24.01
N CYS A 463 9.49 12.27 -25.16
CA CYS A 463 10.65 11.69 -25.84
C CYS A 463 10.76 12.26 -27.26
N ILE A 464 11.77 13.10 -27.46
CA ILE A 464 11.97 13.91 -28.67
C ILE A 464 12.04 13.05 -29.94
N ASN A 465 12.74 11.92 -29.89
CA ASN A 465 12.98 11.04 -31.05
C ASN A 465 12.40 9.64 -30.83
N CYS A 466 11.15 9.52 -30.35
CA CYS A 466 10.52 8.21 -30.15
C CYS A 466 10.00 7.65 -31.49
N PRO A 467 10.58 6.56 -32.02
CA PRO A 467 10.12 6.00 -33.29
C PRO A 467 8.76 5.32 -33.14
N PRO A 468 7.80 5.54 -34.07
CA PRO A 468 6.52 4.84 -34.06
C PRO A 468 6.69 3.38 -34.50
N PRO A 469 5.88 2.43 -33.98
CA PRO A 469 5.86 1.06 -34.50
C PRO A 469 5.32 1.04 -35.93
N VAL A 470 6.03 0.40 -36.85
CA VAL A 470 5.67 0.30 -38.28
C VAL A 470 5.33 -1.13 -38.65
N THR A 471 6.19 -2.09 -38.30
CA THR A 471 5.97 -3.51 -38.65
C THR A 471 4.95 -4.17 -37.71
N ASP A 472 4.35 -5.27 -38.14
CA ASP A 472 3.38 -5.99 -37.29
C ASP A 472 4.07 -6.67 -36.10
N GLU A 473 5.33 -7.10 -36.25
CA GLU A 473 6.16 -7.59 -35.14
C GLU A 473 6.38 -6.48 -34.10
N GLU A 474 6.68 -5.27 -34.57
CA GLU A 474 6.85 -4.08 -33.72
C GLU A 474 5.55 -3.74 -32.97
N LYS A 475 4.39 -3.83 -33.64
CA LYS A 475 3.08 -3.63 -33.00
C LYS A 475 2.78 -4.71 -31.97
N ASN A 476 3.08 -5.98 -32.27
CA ASN A 476 2.91 -7.09 -31.33
C ASN A 476 3.78 -6.91 -30.08
N ILE A 477 5.05 -6.55 -30.24
CA ILE A 477 5.94 -6.23 -29.11
C ILE A 477 5.37 -5.09 -28.28
N VAL A 478 4.91 -4.01 -28.93
CA VAL A 478 4.28 -2.88 -28.24
C VAL A 478 3.06 -3.32 -27.45
N GLN A 479 2.23 -4.20 -28.00
CA GLN A 479 1.04 -4.71 -27.33
C GLN A 479 1.39 -5.60 -26.14
N GLU A 480 2.36 -6.50 -26.26
CA GLU A 480 2.87 -7.32 -25.16
C GLU A 480 3.52 -6.48 -24.04
N GLU A 481 4.22 -5.41 -24.42
CA GLU A 481 4.98 -4.55 -23.52
C GLU A 481 4.17 -3.39 -22.93
N SER A 482 2.94 -3.16 -23.40
CA SER A 482 2.05 -2.07 -22.99
C SER A 482 1.75 -2.05 -21.48
N THR A 483 1.80 -3.23 -20.84
CA THR A 483 1.63 -3.38 -19.39
C THR A 483 2.82 -2.87 -18.56
N ARG A 484 3.98 -2.70 -19.20
CA ARG A 484 5.26 -2.36 -18.53
C ARG A 484 5.78 -0.98 -18.91
N TYR A 485 5.52 -0.55 -20.15
CA TYR A 485 6.05 0.68 -20.71
C TYR A 485 4.93 1.58 -21.17
N ILE A 486 4.98 2.83 -20.76
CA ILE A 486 4.02 3.83 -21.20
C ILE A 486 4.27 4.20 -22.66
N ARG A 487 3.18 4.51 -23.38
CA ARG A 487 3.17 5.06 -24.75
C ARG A 487 1.97 5.99 -24.94
N GLY A 488 2.09 6.96 -25.85
CA GLY A 488 0.97 7.80 -26.29
C GLY A 488 0.25 8.56 -25.16
N ARG A 489 -1.03 8.85 -25.35
CA ARG A 489 -1.93 9.44 -24.33
C ARG A 489 -2.09 8.49 -23.14
N ILE A 490 -2.52 9.01 -21.99
CA ILE A 490 -3.02 8.17 -20.91
C ILE A 490 -4.22 7.33 -21.34
N SER A 491 -4.43 6.24 -20.61
CA SER A 491 -5.63 5.41 -20.66
C SER A 491 -6.01 5.10 -19.24
N PHE A 492 -7.26 5.34 -18.87
CA PHE A 492 -7.74 4.95 -17.56
C PHE A 492 -7.94 3.44 -17.49
N ILE A 493 -7.61 2.87 -16.33
CA ILE A 493 -7.93 1.48 -16.05
C ILE A 493 -9.41 1.42 -15.70
N GLU A 494 -10.14 0.65 -16.50
CA GLU A 494 -11.59 0.47 -16.40
C GLU A 494 -11.98 -0.95 -15.92
N ASP A 495 -11.03 -1.88 -15.84
CA ASP A 495 -11.34 -3.29 -15.56
C ASP A 495 -11.56 -3.64 -14.07
N ASN A 496 -12.44 -4.63 -13.89
CA ASN A 496 -12.99 -5.27 -12.69
C ASN A 496 -12.23 -5.05 -11.34
N PRO A 497 -12.87 -4.49 -10.29
CA PRO A 497 -12.27 -4.24 -8.97
C PRO A 497 -11.84 -5.49 -8.20
N GLY A 498 -12.29 -6.68 -8.61
CA GLY A 498 -11.82 -7.95 -8.05
C GLY A 498 -10.42 -8.38 -8.54
N ARG A 499 -9.92 -7.83 -9.66
CA ARG A 499 -8.56 -8.08 -10.15
C ARG A 499 -7.70 -6.84 -9.94
N GLN A 500 -6.93 -6.83 -8.86
CA GLN A 500 -5.76 -5.97 -8.76
C GLN A 500 -4.73 -6.44 -9.80
N PHE A 501 -4.78 -5.88 -11.01
CA PHE A 501 -3.76 -6.11 -12.03
C PHE A 501 -2.55 -5.21 -11.76
N VAL A 502 -1.43 -5.79 -11.27
CA VAL A 502 -0.10 -5.61 -11.86
C VAL A 502 0.81 -6.80 -11.49
N GLY A 503 1.23 -7.59 -12.50
CA GLY A 503 2.51 -8.32 -12.44
C GLY A 503 2.46 -9.85 -12.32
N SER A 504 2.62 -10.52 -13.47
CA SER A 504 2.88 -11.96 -13.68
C SER A 504 1.70 -12.91 -13.46
N PHE A 505 1.27 -13.51 -14.57
CA PHE A 505 0.35 -14.64 -14.68
C PHE A 505 0.78 -15.81 -13.78
N SER A 506 0.16 -15.89 -12.59
CA SER A 506 -0.24 -17.10 -11.85
C SER A 506 -0.64 -16.64 -10.45
N PRO A 507 -1.93 -16.41 -10.13
CA PRO A 507 -2.33 -16.20 -8.75
C PRO A 507 -1.94 -17.47 -7.98
N ILE A 508 -0.93 -17.33 -7.12
CA ILE A 508 -0.62 -18.27 -6.04
C ILE A 508 -1.93 -18.45 -5.27
N THR A 509 -2.52 -19.64 -5.37
CA THR A 509 -3.73 -20.02 -4.64
C THR A 509 -3.44 -20.02 -3.13
N GLU A 510 -4.48 -20.11 -2.30
CA GLU A 510 -4.32 -20.20 -0.84
C GLU A 510 -3.35 -21.33 -0.43
N GLY A 511 -3.43 -22.48 -1.13
CA GLY A 511 -2.44 -23.55 -0.99
C GLY A 511 -1.03 -23.09 -1.35
N ASP A 512 -0.84 -22.43 -2.48
CA ASP A 512 0.48 -21.97 -2.93
C ASP A 512 1.11 -20.91 -2.01
N TRP A 513 0.32 -20.17 -1.21
CA TRP A 513 0.81 -19.12 -0.31
C TRP A 513 1.59 -19.70 0.89
N GLU A 514 1.18 -20.88 1.35
CA GLU A 514 1.78 -21.61 2.48
C GLU A 514 2.70 -22.77 2.04
N VAL A 515 2.67 -23.19 0.76
CA VAL A 515 3.31 -24.43 0.22
C VAL A 515 4.77 -24.67 0.64
N ASN A 516 5.55 -23.61 0.88
CA ASN A 516 6.97 -23.70 1.28
C ASN A 516 7.24 -23.25 2.73
N ALA A 517 6.22 -22.86 3.46
CA ALA A 517 6.36 -22.37 4.84
C ALA A 517 6.44 -23.51 5.85
N TYR A 518 5.72 -24.61 5.59
CA TYR A 518 5.57 -25.72 6.52
C TYR A 518 6.25 -27.00 6.03
N ARG A 519 6.72 -27.81 6.99
CA ARG A 519 7.26 -29.14 6.68
C ARG A 519 6.18 -30.01 6.04
N GLN A 520 6.48 -30.55 4.87
CA GLN A 520 5.62 -31.53 4.20
C GLN A 520 5.90 -32.91 4.82
N PHE A 521 4.89 -33.53 5.45
CA PHE A 521 4.97 -34.91 5.91
C PHE A 521 4.36 -35.81 4.83
N GLY A 522 5.19 -36.45 3.99
CA GLY A 522 4.78 -37.43 2.97
C GLY A 522 5.56 -37.34 1.64
N PRO A 523 5.53 -38.37 0.77
CA PRO A 523 6.21 -38.34 -0.52
C PRO A 523 5.56 -37.29 -1.43
N VAL A 524 6.37 -36.35 -1.91
CA VAL A 524 5.94 -35.20 -2.70
C VAL A 524 6.02 -35.57 -4.18
N GLU A 525 4.89 -35.56 -4.89
CA GLU A 525 4.91 -35.41 -6.35
C GLU A 525 5.37 -33.98 -6.68
N PRO A 526 6.34 -33.79 -7.58
CA PRO A 526 6.89 -32.47 -7.85
C PRO A 526 5.84 -31.53 -8.45
N PRO A 527 5.85 -30.23 -8.10
CA PRO A 527 4.95 -29.24 -8.68
C PRO A 527 5.08 -29.16 -10.21
N SER A 528 3.95 -29.17 -10.92
CA SER A 528 3.87 -29.13 -12.39
C SER A 528 4.48 -27.85 -13.01
N SER A 529 4.75 -26.82 -12.21
CA SER A 529 5.36 -25.55 -12.65
C SER A 529 6.90 -25.51 -12.53
N LEU A 530 7.53 -26.45 -11.81
CA LEU A 530 8.99 -26.57 -11.69
C LEU A 530 9.63 -27.48 -12.77
N ALA A 531 8.82 -28.26 -13.48
CA ALA A 531 9.28 -29.18 -14.52
C ALA A 531 9.88 -28.49 -15.77
N ARG A 532 9.75 -27.16 -15.93
CA ARG A 532 10.27 -26.44 -17.10
C ARG A 532 11.65 -25.79 -16.92
N HIS A 533 12.23 -25.79 -15.72
CA HIS A 533 13.51 -25.09 -15.45
C HIS A 533 14.68 -26.03 -15.07
N PHE A 534 14.47 -27.35 -15.05
CA PHE A 534 15.50 -28.35 -14.70
C PHE A 534 15.84 -29.35 -15.81
N THR A 535 15.79 -28.96 -17.09
CA THR A 535 16.21 -29.82 -18.21
C THR A 535 17.63 -29.57 -18.74
N ASN A 536 18.47 -28.77 -18.05
CA ASN A 536 19.84 -28.48 -18.51
C ASN A 536 20.96 -28.80 -17.49
N TRP A 537 20.76 -29.80 -16.62
CA TRP A 537 21.83 -30.35 -15.76
C TRP A 537 22.18 -31.81 -16.09
N GLY A 538 21.93 -32.24 -17.33
CA GLY A 538 22.20 -33.59 -17.82
C GLY A 538 23.57 -33.80 -18.51
N THR A 539 24.43 -32.77 -18.63
CA THR A 539 25.60 -32.83 -19.53
C THR A 539 26.95 -32.57 -18.86
N LEU A 540 27.08 -32.83 -17.55
CA LEU A 540 28.37 -32.75 -16.82
C LEU A 540 28.60 -33.96 -15.89
N ARG A 541 28.29 -35.17 -16.39
CA ARG A 541 28.60 -36.44 -15.72
C ARG A 541 29.40 -37.42 -16.59
N ARG A 542 30.25 -36.86 -17.47
CA ARG A 542 31.34 -37.58 -18.15
C ARG A 542 32.57 -36.68 -18.09
N LEU A 543 33.32 -36.80 -17.02
CA LEU A 543 34.71 -36.37 -16.79
C LEU A 543 34.91 -36.60 -15.28
N PHE A 544 35.93 -37.37 -14.89
CA PHE A 544 36.17 -38.01 -13.56
C PHE A 544 35.32 -39.27 -13.34
N ASN A 545 35.82 -40.52 -13.25
CA ASN A 545 37.15 -41.12 -13.10
C ASN A 545 36.94 -42.67 -13.18
N PRO A 546 37.93 -43.56 -13.37
CA PRO A 546 39.22 -43.47 -14.08
C PRO A 546 39.15 -43.94 -15.55
#